data_AF-A0A1C5QS09-F1
#
_entry.id   AF-A0A1C5QS09-F1
#
_cell.length_a   1.000
_cell.length_b   1.000
_cell.length_c   1.000
_cell.angle_alpha   90.00
_cell.angle_beta   90.00
_cell.angle_gamma   90.00
#
_symmetry.space_group_name_H-M   'P 1'
#
loop_
_entity.id
_entity.type
_entity.pdbx_description
1 polymer ?
#
loop_
_entity_poly.entity_id
_entity_poly.type
_entity_poly.pdbx_seq_one_letter_code
_entity_poly.pdbx_strand_id
1 'polypeptide(L)'
;MGLQYAVKERVFNFDETKTKKYVAAPVSDGVIDFSKLCKNVSLICGTHRGQVKLVLDGLLDSLEGYMDEGKTVKLGEFGTLRPTFNAKSGIEAKDVDSSNIIVRKIVFTPGSQLKTMLNKMSISKYVPLDVVATNGGNGGSDSGDGGNSDGNHGEAPDPAA
;
A
#
# COMPACT_ATOMS: atom_id res chain seq x y z
N MET A 1 4.71 -4.99 7.07
CA MET A 1 4.51 -3.57 6.74
C MET A 1 3.25 -3.44 5.89
N GLY A 2 2.44 -2.41 6.13
CA GLY A 2 1.19 -2.16 5.41
C GLY A 2 1.31 -1.02 4.40
N LEU A 3 0.18 -0.42 3.99
CA LEU A 3 0.17 0.67 3.03
C LEU A 3 0.77 1.94 3.65
N GLN A 4 1.77 2.54 3.00
CA GLN A 4 2.40 3.75 3.52
C GLN A 4 1.86 5.00 2.81
N TYR A 5 1.76 6.13 3.52
CA TYR A 5 1.35 7.39 2.92
C TYR A 5 2.28 8.56 3.28
N ALA A 6 2.45 9.48 2.34
CA ALA A 6 3.10 10.77 2.55
C ALA A 6 2.07 11.89 2.44
N VAL A 7 2.25 12.96 3.22
CA VAL A 7 1.40 14.15 3.13
C VAL A 7 1.90 15.00 1.97
N LYS A 8 1.06 15.25 0.97
CA LYS A 8 1.40 16.08 -0.19
C LYS A 8 0.41 17.24 -0.32
N GLU A 9 0.91 18.39 -0.73
CA GLU A 9 0.08 19.53 -1.07
C GLU A 9 -0.55 19.33 -2.45
N ARG A 10 -1.85 19.60 -2.59
CA ARG A 10 -2.58 19.51 -3.85
C ARG A 10 -3.59 20.66 -3.96
N VAL A 11 -3.65 21.27 -5.14
CA VAL A 11 -4.70 22.23 -5.51
C VAL A 11 -5.82 21.46 -6.21
N PHE A 12 -7.04 21.61 -5.73
CA PHE A 12 -8.22 21.00 -6.35
C PHE A 12 -8.84 21.99 -7.34
N ASN A 13 -8.76 21.69 -8.64
CA ASN A 13 -9.30 22.54 -9.71
C ASN A 13 -10.83 22.49 -9.85
N PHE A 14 -11.53 21.76 -8.98
CA PHE A 14 -12.99 21.73 -8.90
C PHE A 14 -13.56 22.84 -8.00
N ASP A 15 -12.73 23.36 -7.09
CA ASP A 15 -13.10 24.38 -6.12
C ASP A 15 -12.75 25.75 -6.72
N GLU A 16 -13.73 26.66 -6.86
CA GLU A 16 -13.52 27.99 -7.45
C GLU A 16 -12.41 28.78 -6.72
N THR A 17 -12.24 28.48 -5.43
CA THR A 17 -11.26 29.11 -4.54
C THR A 17 -9.82 28.66 -4.79
N LYS A 18 -9.58 27.58 -5.58
CA LYS A 18 -8.25 26.98 -5.84
C LYS A 18 -7.40 26.80 -4.57
N THR A 19 -8.05 26.55 -3.44
CA THR A 19 -7.39 26.49 -2.13
C THR A 19 -6.46 25.27 -2.07
N LYS A 20 -5.23 25.50 -1.59
CA LYS A 20 -4.24 24.45 -1.32
C LYS A 20 -4.74 23.54 -0.19
N LYS A 21 -4.84 22.24 -0.45
CA LYS A 21 -5.26 21.23 0.53
C LYS A 21 -4.18 20.15 0.63
N TYR A 22 -3.98 19.60 1.81
CA TYR A 22 -3.06 18.48 2.02
C TYR A 22 -3.79 17.15 1.84
N VAL A 23 -3.20 16.25 1.07
CA VAL A 23 -3.75 14.91 0.79
C VAL A 23 -2.74 13.84 1.19
N ALA A 24 -3.25 12.73 1.73
CA ALA A 24 -2.46 11.51 1.91
C ALA A 24 -2.26 10.85 0.54
N ALA A 25 -1.01 10.81 0.08
CA ALA A 25 -0.63 10.12 -1.15
C ALA A 25 0.04 8.78 -0.80
N PRO A 26 -0.38 7.67 -1.42
CA PRO A 26 0.26 6.38 -1.18
C PRO A 26 1.72 6.41 -1.62
N VAL A 27 2.58 5.76 -0.84
CA VAL A 27 3.99 5.51 -1.17
C VAL A 27 4.08 4.06 -1.61
N SER A 28 4.51 3.84 -2.85
CA SER A 28 4.68 2.50 -3.43
C SER A 28 6.08 1.99 -3.09
N ASP A 29 6.14 0.80 -2.50
CA ASP A 29 7.38 0.12 -2.10
C ASP A 29 7.92 -0.79 -3.22
N GLY A 30 7.91 -0.29 -4.45
CA GLY A 30 8.40 -0.98 -5.64
C GLY A 30 7.38 -1.86 -6.37
N VAL A 31 7.87 -2.53 -7.41
CA VAL A 31 7.08 -3.36 -8.34
C VAL A 31 7.65 -4.78 -8.34
N ILE A 32 6.76 -5.78 -8.25
CA ILE A 32 7.14 -7.19 -8.38
C ILE A 32 7.05 -7.60 -9.84
N ASP A 33 8.18 -7.99 -10.42
CA ASP A 33 8.23 -8.49 -11.80
C ASP A 33 7.48 -9.83 -11.94
N PHE A 34 6.86 -10.03 -13.11
CA PHE A 34 6.16 -11.28 -13.44
C PHE A 34 7.06 -12.52 -13.26
N SER A 35 8.34 -12.40 -13.63
CA SER A 35 9.36 -13.44 -13.43
C SER A 35 9.49 -13.89 -11.97
N LYS A 36 9.48 -12.94 -11.03
CA LYS A 36 9.57 -13.22 -9.59
C LYS A 36 8.26 -13.79 -9.07
N LEU A 37 7.11 -13.29 -9.54
CA LEU A 37 5.81 -13.83 -9.20
C LEU A 37 5.70 -15.31 -9.58
N CYS A 38 6.06 -15.69 -10.81
CA CYS A 38 6.02 -17.09 -11.25
C CYS A 38 6.96 -17.98 -10.42
N LYS A 39 8.12 -17.46 -9.99
CA LYS A 39 9.03 -18.19 -9.08
C LYS A 39 8.37 -18.43 -7.72
N ASN A 40 7.74 -17.41 -7.14
CA ASN A 40 7.07 -17.54 -5.84
C ASN A 40 5.93 -18.56 -5.90
N VAL A 41 5.10 -18.50 -6.95
CA VAL A 41 4.02 -19.49 -7.16
C VAL A 41 4.58 -20.89 -7.37
N SER A 42 5.66 -21.02 -8.16
CA SER A 42 6.36 -22.29 -8.36
C SER A 42 6.86 -22.90 -7.05
N LEU A 43 7.41 -22.07 -6.15
CA LEU A 43 7.86 -22.49 -4.82
C LEU A 43 6.70 -22.93 -3.92
N ILE A 44 5.58 -22.21 -3.95
CA ILE A 44 4.39 -22.54 -3.12
C ILE A 44 3.72 -23.82 -3.61
N CYS A 45 3.57 -23.98 -4.93
CA CYS A 45 2.81 -25.07 -5.54
C CYS A 45 3.67 -26.28 -5.94
N GLY A 46 5.00 -26.24 -5.75
CA GLY A 46 5.91 -27.31 -6.16
C GLY A 46 5.92 -27.59 -7.67
N THR A 47 5.49 -26.63 -8.49
CA THR A 47 5.28 -26.79 -9.93
C THR A 47 6.41 -26.12 -10.70
N HIS A 48 6.81 -26.64 -11.87
CA HIS A 48 7.84 -25.99 -12.67
C HIS A 48 7.40 -24.60 -13.14
N ARG A 49 8.31 -23.62 -13.07
CA ARG A 49 8.02 -22.22 -13.43
C ARG A 49 7.43 -22.05 -14.84
N GLY A 50 7.84 -22.89 -15.79
CA GLY A 50 7.30 -22.87 -17.16
C GLY A 50 5.81 -23.21 -17.22
N GLN A 51 5.33 -24.13 -16.39
CA GLN A 51 3.92 -24.50 -16.32
C GLN A 51 3.10 -23.37 -15.69
N VAL A 52 3.62 -22.72 -14.66
CA VAL A 52 2.97 -21.53 -14.05
C VAL A 52 2.79 -20.42 -15.08
N LYS A 53 3.84 -20.14 -15.87
CA LYS A 53 3.77 -19.14 -16.95
C LYS A 53 2.72 -19.53 -17.99
N LEU A 54 2.71 -20.78 -18.44
CA LEU A 54 1.75 -21.28 -19.42
C LEU A 54 0.30 -21.09 -18.97
N VAL A 55 -0.02 -21.40 -17.71
CA VAL A 55 -1.38 -21.23 -17.18
C VAL A 55 -1.79 -19.76 -17.13
N LEU A 56 -0.88 -18.87 -16.72
CA LEU A 56 -1.15 -17.43 -16.66
C LEU A 56 -1.33 -16.82 -18.06
N ASP A 57 -0.52 -17.24 -19.03
CA ASP A 57 -0.65 -16.82 -20.42
C ASP A 57 -2.00 -17.31 -21.01
N GLY A 58 -2.34 -18.60 -20.83
CA GLY A 58 -3.63 -19.14 -21.31
C GLY A 58 -4.86 -18.54 -20.62
N LEU A 59 -4.73 -18.14 -19.35
CA LEU A 59 -5.76 -17.37 -18.67
C LEU A 59 -5.94 -15.99 -19.30
N LEU A 60 -4.83 -15.30 -19.63
CA LEU A 60 -4.88 -14.00 -20.29
C LEU A 60 -5.56 -14.11 -21.67
N ASP A 61 -5.16 -15.09 -22.48
CA ASP A 61 -5.76 -15.32 -23.82
C ASP A 61 -7.27 -15.57 -23.72
N SER A 62 -7.70 -16.36 -22.72
CA SER A 62 -9.13 -16.63 -22.48
C SER A 62 -9.88 -15.38 -22.02
N LEU A 63 -9.24 -14.56 -21.18
CA LEU A 63 -9.80 -13.30 -20.69
C LEU A 63 -9.99 -12.30 -21.83
N GLU A 64 -9.00 -12.18 -22.73
CA GLU A 64 -9.09 -11.33 -23.92
C GLU A 64 -10.29 -11.72 -24.79
N GLY A 65 -10.45 -13.01 -25.10
CA GLY A 65 -11.59 -13.49 -25.88
C GLY A 65 -12.95 -13.16 -25.24
N TYR A 66 -13.14 -13.48 -23.96
CA TYR A 66 -14.42 -13.20 -23.28
C TYR A 66 -14.69 -11.71 -23.10
N MET A 67 -13.66 -10.88 -22.89
CA MET A 67 -13.84 -9.44 -22.73
C MET A 67 -14.10 -8.74 -24.06
N ASP A 68 -13.58 -9.25 -25.17
CA ASP A 68 -13.91 -8.75 -26.51
C ASP A 68 -15.39 -8.97 -26.83
N GLU A 69 -15.96 -10.09 -26.37
CA GLU A 69 -17.40 -10.36 -26.40
C GLU A 69 -18.22 -9.50 -25.39
N GLY A 70 -17.57 -8.64 -24.61
CA GLY A 70 -18.22 -7.79 -23.60
C GLY A 70 -18.64 -8.53 -22.32
N LYS A 71 -18.19 -9.78 -22.12
CA LYS A 71 -18.55 -10.57 -20.94
C LYS A 71 -17.76 -10.12 -19.71
N THR A 72 -18.41 -10.23 -18.55
CA THR A 72 -17.75 -10.05 -17.25
C THR A 72 -17.17 -11.38 -16.79
N VAL A 73 -15.88 -11.42 -16.46
CA VAL A 73 -15.20 -12.65 -16.02
C VAL A 73 -14.95 -12.62 -14.52
N LYS A 74 -15.43 -13.65 -13.81
CA LYS A 74 -15.24 -13.81 -12.37
C LYS A 74 -14.21 -14.89 -12.07
N LEU A 75 -13.09 -14.48 -11.50
CA LEU A 75 -11.96 -15.32 -11.10
C LEU A 75 -12.10 -15.76 -9.63
N GLY A 76 -13.22 -16.38 -9.29
CA GLY A 76 -13.47 -16.91 -7.93
C GLY A 76 -13.19 -15.88 -6.83
N GLU A 77 -12.30 -16.22 -5.90
CA GLU A 77 -11.90 -15.38 -4.76
C GLU A 77 -10.89 -14.29 -5.10
N PHE A 78 -10.28 -14.36 -6.29
CA PHE A 78 -9.35 -13.34 -6.78
C PHE A 78 -10.11 -12.04 -7.09
N GLY A 79 -11.17 -12.13 -7.87
CA GLY A 79 -12.02 -10.98 -8.15
C GLY A 79 -12.83 -11.08 -9.43
N THR A 80 -13.30 -9.94 -9.91
CA THR A 80 -14.13 -9.82 -11.11
C THR A 80 -13.53 -8.77 -12.04
N LEU A 81 -13.36 -9.13 -13.31
CA LEU A 81 -12.91 -8.25 -14.38
C LEU A 81 -14.10 -7.93 -15.26
N ARG A 82 -14.42 -6.64 -15.38
CA ARG A 82 -15.58 -6.14 -16.12
C ARG A 82 -15.13 -5.15 -17.20
N PRO A 83 -15.33 -5.44 -18.50
CA PRO A 83 -15.16 -4.44 -19.54
C PRO A 83 -16.27 -3.38 -19.39
N THR A 84 -15.89 -2.11 -19.48
CA THR A 84 -16.80 -0.97 -19.36
C THR A 84 -16.24 0.23 -20.12
N PHE A 85 -16.97 1.33 -20.16
CA PHE A 85 -16.53 2.54 -20.82
C PHE A 85 -16.95 3.79 -20.05
N ASN A 86 -16.20 4.87 -20.24
CA ASN A 86 -16.60 6.22 -19.84
C ASN A 86 -17.20 6.91 -21.06
N ALA A 87 -18.35 7.56 -20.90
CA ALA A 87 -19.00 8.34 -21.95
C ALA A 87 -19.26 9.78 -21.50
N LYS A 88 -19.33 10.71 -22.45
CA LYS A 88 -19.85 12.07 -22.21
C LYS A 88 -21.36 12.00 -22.01
N SER A 89 -21.86 12.72 -21.02
CA SER A 89 -23.30 12.86 -20.80
C SER A 89 -23.91 13.79 -21.86
N GLY A 90 -25.05 13.38 -22.43
CA GLY A 90 -25.97 14.26 -23.16
C GLY A 90 -27.06 14.79 -22.24
N ILE A 91 -27.74 15.86 -22.65
CA ILE A 91 -28.89 16.41 -21.91
C ILE A 91 -30.14 15.61 -22.25
N GLU A 92 -30.30 15.22 -23.52
CA GLU A 92 -31.39 14.36 -23.99
C GLU A 92 -30.87 12.99 -24.47
N ALA A 93 -31.76 11.99 -24.50
CA ALA A 93 -31.40 10.63 -24.89
C ALA A 93 -30.84 10.53 -26.33
N LYS A 94 -31.32 11.39 -27.23
CA LYS A 94 -30.84 11.47 -28.63
C LYS A 94 -29.42 12.05 -28.76
N ASP A 95 -28.92 12.73 -27.73
CA ASP A 95 -27.59 13.35 -27.73
C ASP A 95 -26.50 12.36 -27.24
N VAL A 96 -26.88 11.11 -26.97
CA VAL A 96 -25.99 10.04 -26.53
C VAL A 96 -25.99 8.93 -27.57
N ASP A 97 -24.85 8.76 -28.23
CA ASP A 97 -24.57 7.67 -29.14
C ASP A 97 -23.18 7.05 -28.85
N SER A 98 -22.73 6.14 -29.72
CA SER A 98 -21.44 5.47 -29.56
C SER A 98 -20.23 6.41 -29.68
N SER A 99 -20.39 7.58 -30.30
CA SER A 99 -19.34 8.62 -30.40
C SER A 99 -19.12 9.35 -29.07
N ASN A 100 -20.11 9.33 -28.16
CA ASN A 100 -19.95 9.85 -26.80
C ASN A 100 -19.02 8.99 -25.95
N ILE A 101 -18.69 7.76 -26.37
CA ILE A 101 -17.77 6.87 -25.66
C ILE A 101 -16.34 7.40 -25.77
N ILE A 102 -15.76 7.79 -24.63
CA ILE A 102 -14.44 8.44 -24.56
C ILE A 102 -13.33 7.41 -24.33
N VAL A 103 -13.54 6.47 -23.41
CA VAL A 103 -12.50 5.54 -22.97
C VAL A 103 -13.13 4.19 -22.69
N ARG A 104 -12.60 3.13 -23.32
CA ARG A 104 -12.87 1.73 -22.94
C ARG A 104 -11.89 1.34 -21.84
N LYS A 105 -12.37 0.73 -20.77
CA LYS A 105 -11.56 0.35 -19.61
C LYS A 105 -12.03 -0.98 -19.03
N ILE A 106 -11.14 -1.66 -18.33
CA ILE A 106 -11.49 -2.82 -17.52
C ILE A 106 -11.50 -2.40 -16.06
N VAL A 107 -12.60 -2.70 -15.37
CA VAL A 107 -12.69 -2.49 -13.91
C VAL A 107 -12.46 -3.82 -13.23
N PHE A 108 -11.43 -3.86 -12.37
CA PHE A 108 -11.20 -4.96 -11.45
C PHE A 108 -11.90 -4.68 -10.12
N THR A 109 -12.75 -5.62 -9.68
CA THR A 109 -13.32 -5.62 -8.34
C THR A 109 -12.69 -6.76 -7.53
N PRO A 110 -12.03 -6.48 -6.39
CA PRO A 110 -11.37 -7.51 -5.60
C PRO A 110 -12.39 -8.53 -5.06
N GLY A 111 -12.00 -9.80 -5.03
CA GLY A 111 -12.80 -10.88 -4.44
C GLY A 111 -12.76 -10.88 -2.90
N SER A 112 -13.40 -11.88 -2.29
CA SER A 112 -13.55 -11.99 -0.83
C SER A 112 -12.21 -11.98 -0.08
N GLN A 113 -11.23 -12.77 -0.56
CA GLN A 113 -9.91 -12.87 0.07
C GLN A 113 -9.15 -11.54 0.00
N LEU A 114 -9.09 -10.91 -1.17
CA LEU A 114 -8.41 -9.62 -1.34
C LEU A 114 -9.11 -8.51 -0.54
N LYS A 115 -10.44 -8.48 -0.48
CA LYS A 115 -11.19 -7.54 0.37
C LYS A 115 -10.84 -7.71 1.85
N THR A 116 -10.76 -8.96 2.32
CA THR A 116 -10.41 -9.26 3.70
C THR A 116 -8.99 -8.82 4.03
N MET A 117 -8.05 -9.05 3.12
CA MET A 117 -6.67 -8.58 3.23
C MET A 117 -6.60 -7.04 3.29
N LEU A 118 -7.32 -6.35 2.40
CA LEU A 118 -7.39 -4.87 2.39
C LEU A 118 -7.94 -4.31 3.71
N ASN A 119 -8.96 -4.95 4.29
CA ASN A 119 -9.54 -4.52 5.57
C ASN A 119 -8.60 -4.72 6.77
N LYS A 120 -7.69 -5.70 6.69
CA LYS A 120 -6.70 -5.99 7.74
C LYS A 120 -5.39 -5.23 7.55
N MET A 121 -5.18 -4.62 6.39
CA MET A 121 -3.94 -3.92 6.07
C MET A 121 -3.81 -2.66 6.94
N SER A 122 -2.68 -2.53 7.63
CA SER A 122 -2.37 -1.31 8.39
C SER A 122 -1.96 -0.18 7.45
N ILE A 123 -2.27 1.05 7.84
CA ILE A 123 -1.86 2.27 7.12
C ILE A 123 -0.94 3.08 8.03
N SER A 124 0.26 3.42 7.55
CA SER A 124 1.26 4.17 8.33
C SER A 124 1.85 5.33 7.54
N LYS A 125 2.21 6.41 8.23
CA LYS A 125 2.89 7.55 7.59
C LYS A 125 4.32 7.13 7.21
N TYR A 126 4.73 7.44 5.99
CA TYR A 126 6.11 7.25 5.54
C TYR A 126 7.02 8.25 6.28
N VAL A 127 8.06 7.73 6.92
CA VAL A 127 9.11 8.52 7.57
C VAL A 127 10.44 8.17 6.90
N PRO A 128 11.10 9.09 6.18
CA PRO A 128 12.43 8.86 5.65
C PRO A 128 13.41 8.52 6.78
N LEU A 129 14.28 7.54 6.54
CA LEU A 129 15.25 7.04 7.54
C LEU A 129 16.12 8.15 8.13
N ASP A 130 16.38 9.20 7.36
CA ASP A 130 17.21 10.36 7.73
C ASP A 130 16.62 11.20 8.87
N VAL A 131 15.30 11.09 9.14
CA VAL A 131 14.59 11.86 10.18
C VAL A 131 14.57 11.13 11.53
N VAL A 132 14.83 9.83 11.56
CA VAL A 132 14.82 9.04 12.80
C VAL A 132 16.13 9.24 13.60
N ALA A 133 17.22 9.66 12.95
CA ALA A 133 18.52 9.84 13.58
C ALA A 133 18.65 11.14 14.42
N THR A 134 17.72 12.09 14.34
CA THR A 134 17.85 13.40 15.03
C THR A 134 17.04 13.53 16.32
N ASN A 135 16.25 12.53 16.73
CA ASN A 135 15.50 12.58 18.00
C ASN A 135 16.17 11.83 19.16
N GLY A 136 17.44 11.43 18.99
CA GLY A 136 18.26 10.83 20.05
C GLY A 136 19.34 11.80 20.52
N GLY A 137 18.99 12.87 21.24
CA GLY A 137 20.00 13.78 21.77
C GLY A 137 19.50 14.86 22.72
N ASN A 138 19.90 14.71 23.99
CA ASN A 138 20.28 15.76 24.95
C ASN A 138 19.21 16.31 25.92
N GLY A 139 19.02 15.61 27.05
CA GLY A 139 18.64 16.22 28.33
C GLY A 139 19.83 16.13 29.28
N GLY A 140 20.55 17.25 29.43
CA GLY A 140 21.82 17.35 30.14
C GLY A 140 21.74 17.13 31.64
N SER A 141 22.87 16.66 32.18
CA SER A 141 23.26 16.72 33.58
C SER A 141 23.26 18.16 34.09
N ASP A 142 22.61 18.40 35.23
CA ASP A 142 22.94 19.54 36.08
C ASP A 142 23.15 19.07 37.52
N SER A 143 24.30 19.46 38.05
CA SER A 143 24.82 19.09 39.36
C SER A 143 24.31 20.09 40.39
N GLY A 144 23.58 19.61 41.41
CA GLY A 144 23.15 20.40 42.56
C GLY A 144 23.80 19.89 43.84
N ASP A 145 24.87 20.57 44.24
CA ASP A 145 25.55 20.49 45.53
C ASP A 145 24.61 20.80 46.72
N GLY A 146 24.84 20.15 47.86
CA GLY A 146 24.01 20.30 49.06
C GLY A 146 24.41 19.34 50.18
N GLY A 147 25.51 19.63 50.86
CA GLY A 147 25.96 18.90 52.05
C GLY A 147 25.14 19.20 53.30
N ASN A 148 24.98 18.21 54.20
CA ASN A 148 25.76 18.10 55.45
C ASN A 148 25.22 16.96 56.36
N SER A 149 26.17 16.15 56.86
CA SER A 149 26.27 15.40 58.14
C SER A 149 25.05 14.83 58.86
N ASP A 150 25.09 13.52 59.20
CA ASP A 150 25.49 13.09 60.55
C ASP A 150 25.53 11.54 60.69
N GLY A 151 26.49 11.04 61.49
CA GLY A 151 26.24 9.88 62.35
C GLY A 151 26.77 8.48 61.97
N ASN A 152 28.07 8.26 62.22
CA ASN A 152 28.61 7.24 63.14
C ASN A 152 28.58 5.71 62.82
N HIS A 153 29.75 5.11 63.11
CA HIS A 153 30.07 3.69 63.44
C HIS A 153 30.02 2.66 62.31
N GLY A 154 31.03 1.81 62.06
CA GLY A 154 32.26 1.46 62.77
C GLY A 154 32.71 0.07 62.30
N GLU A 155 34.03 -0.14 62.26
CA GLU A 155 34.75 -1.42 62.18
C GLU A 155 34.83 -2.18 60.84
N ALA A 156 36.03 -2.11 60.24
CA ALA A 156 36.69 -3.24 59.60
C ALA A 156 37.73 -3.81 60.61
N PRO A 157 38.48 -4.91 60.37
CA PRO A 157 38.44 -5.88 59.26
C PRO A 157 38.52 -7.36 59.76
N ASP A 158 38.46 -8.36 58.86
CA ASP A 158 39.52 -9.38 58.76
C ASP A 158 39.38 -10.23 57.47
N PRO A 159 40.48 -10.70 56.85
CA PRO A 159 40.51 -11.40 55.57
C PRO A 159 40.67 -12.93 55.73
N ALA A 160 40.44 -13.61 54.60
CA ALA A 160 40.98 -14.93 54.25
C ALA A 160 40.63 -16.15 55.14
N ALA A 161 39.86 -17.05 54.54
CA ALA A 161 40.11 -18.49 54.58
C ALA A 161 39.81 -19.08 53.20
#